data_AF-A0A4D6XKJ3-F1
#
_entry.id   AF-A0A4D6XKJ3-F1
#
_cell.length_a   1.000
_cell.length_b   1.000
_cell.length_c   1.000
_cell.angle_alpha   90.00
_cell.angle_beta   90.00
_cell.angle_gamma   90.00
#
_symmetry.space_group_name_H-M   'P 1'
#
loop_
_entity.id
_entity.type
_entity.pdbx_description
1 polymer ?
#
loop_
_entity_poly.entity_id
_entity_poly.type
_entity_poly.pdbx_seq_one_letter_code
_entity_poly.pdbx_strand_id
1 'polypeptide(L)'
;MTEPNHGVTVGKETFDLFRLQSGVPFDHAFSQLSTLLGCIRHLTTEAEMENDRMAGSAARILSEMAKALIDDMERGMGVEGARTL
;
A
#
# COMPACT_ATOMS: atom_id res chain seq x y z
N MET A 1 -19.64 35.30 -11.79
CA MET A 1 -18.71 34.52 -10.94
C MET A 1 -18.95 33.07 -11.28
N THR A 2 -18.03 32.46 -12.02
CA THR A 2 -18.14 31.06 -12.46
C THR A 2 -17.60 30.16 -11.35
N GLU A 3 -18.39 29.20 -10.87
CA GLU A 3 -17.97 28.27 -9.81
C GLU A 3 -16.75 27.44 -10.24
N PRO A 4 -15.83 27.08 -9.32
CA PRO A 4 -14.71 26.22 -9.65
C PRO A 4 -15.23 24.83 -10.02
N ASN A 5 -14.87 24.37 -11.21
CA ASN A 5 -15.08 23.00 -11.65
C ASN A 5 -14.22 22.08 -10.76
N HIS A 6 -14.83 21.50 -9.72
CA HIS A 6 -14.21 20.49 -8.88
C HIS A 6 -14.09 19.22 -9.72
N GLY A 7 -12.90 18.99 -10.29
CA GLY A 7 -12.62 17.79 -11.06
C GLY A 7 -13.03 16.55 -10.26
N VAL A 8 -13.98 15.79 -10.81
CA VAL A 8 -14.43 14.53 -10.21
C VAL A 8 -13.40 13.45 -10.50
N THR A 9 -13.00 12.72 -9.47
CA THR A 9 -12.15 11.55 -9.63
C THR A 9 -12.96 10.41 -10.24
N VAL A 10 -12.39 9.67 -11.19
CA VAL A 10 -13.04 8.48 -11.80
C VAL A 10 -12.90 7.22 -10.96
N GLY A 11 -12.18 7.31 -9.82
CA GLY A 11 -11.95 6.20 -8.91
C GLY A 11 -13.24 5.77 -8.22
N LYS A 12 -13.44 4.47 -8.07
CA LYS A 12 -14.51 3.92 -7.25
C LYS A 12 -14.05 3.97 -5.80
N GLU A 13 -14.75 4.69 -4.93
CA GLU A 13 -14.40 4.75 -3.52
C GLU A 13 -14.40 3.34 -2.91
N THR A 14 -13.26 2.95 -2.36
CA THR A 14 -13.07 1.70 -1.65
C THR A 14 -12.59 2.03 -0.24
N PHE A 15 -13.22 1.43 0.77
CA PHE A 15 -12.84 1.65 2.18
C PHE A 15 -11.38 1.24 2.47
N ASP A 16 -10.78 0.36 1.65
CA ASP A 16 -9.35 0.09 1.69
C ASP A 16 -8.65 0.96 0.64
N LEU A 17 -7.77 1.85 1.10
CA LEU A 17 -7.00 2.78 0.27
C LEU A 17 -5.96 2.09 -0.62
N PHE A 18 -5.55 0.87 -0.26
CA PHE A 18 -4.56 0.09 -0.98
C PHE A 18 -5.04 -1.36 -1.11
N ARG A 19 -5.08 -1.87 -2.34
CA ARG A 19 -5.44 -3.26 -2.65
C ARG A 19 -4.56 -3.76 -3.78
N LEU A 20 -4.26 -5.05 -3.80
CA LEU A 20 -3.69 -5.67 -4.99
C LEU A 20 -4.77 -5.82 -6.05
N GLN A 21 -4.35 -5.71 -7.31
CA GLN A 21 -5.24 -6.05 -8.41
C GLN A 21 -5.46 -7.57 -8.43
N SER A 22 -6.70 -7.99 -8.68
CA SER A 22 -7.02 -9.42 -8.85
C SER A 22 -6.19 -10.04 -9.98
N GLY A 23 -5.65 -11.23 -9.77
CA GLY A 23 -4.91 -11.99 -10.78
C GLY A 23 -3.40 -11.68 -10.85
N VAL A 24 -2.87 -10.85 -9.95
CA VAL A 24 -1.43 -10.69 -9.80
C VAL A 24 -0.84 -11.95 -9.15
N PRO A 25 0.21 -12.57 -9.72
CA PRO A 25 0.88 -13.70 -9.10
C PRO A 25 1.44 -13.32 -7.72
N PHE A 26 1.29 -14.21 -6.74
CA PHE A 26 1.70 -13.97 -5.36
C PHE A 26 3.18 -13.56 -5.25
N ASP A 27 4.08 -14.26 -5.96
CA ASP A 27 5.51 -13.94 -5.98
C ASP A 27 5.81 -12.54 -6.49
N HIS A 28 5.04 -12.07 -7.47
CA HIS A 28 5.19 -10.72 -8.00
C HIS A 28 4.72 -9.67 -6.98
N ALA A 29 3.57 -9.90 -6.34
CA ALA A 29 3.08 -9.03 -5.27
C ALA A 29 4.07 -8.98 -4.09
N PHE A 30 4.61 -10.13 -3.69
CA PHE A 30 5.60 -10.23 -2.62
C PHE A 30 6.91 -9.50 -2.95
N SER A 31 7.38 -9.60 -4.20
CA SER A 31 8.55 -8.86 -4.67
C SER A 31 8.34 -7.34 -4.57
N GLN A 32 7.18 -6.84 -5.02
CA GLN A 32 6.84 -5.42 -4.92
C GLN A 32 6.74 -4.95 -3.47
N LEU A 33 6.09 -5.74 -2.61
CA LEU A 33 6.00 -5.47 -1.17
C LEU A 33 7.39 -5.42 -0.52
N SER A 34 8.29 -6.32 -0.90
CA SER A 34 9.66 -6.34 -0.39
C SER A 34 10.43 -5.07 -0.77
N THR A 35 10.26 -4.59 -2.01
CA THR A 35 10.83 -3.30 -2.44
C THR A 35 10.24 -2.13 -1.63
N LEU A 36 8.92 -2.10 -1.42
CA LEU A 36 8.25 -1.07 -0.62
C LEU A 36 8.77 -1.03 0.82
N LEU A 37 8.92 -2.18 1.47
CA LEU A 37 9.50 -2.29 2.82
C LEU A 37 10.95 -1.80 2.86
N GLY A 38 11.71 -2.02 1.78
CA GLY A 38 13.03 -1.45 1.59
C GLY A 38 13.04 0.08 1.59
N CYS A 39 12.11 0.70 0.85
CA CYS A 39 11.95 2.14 0.82
C CYS A 39 11.51 2.71 2.18
N ILE A 40 10.54 2.07 2.85
CA ILE A 40 10.08 2.48 4.19
C ILE A 40 11.27 2.48 5.16
N ARG A 41 12.08 1.43 5.17
CA ARG A 41 13.26 1.36 6.04
C ARG A 41 14.22 2.52 5.78
N HIS A 42 14.52 2.81 4.52
CA HIS A 42 15.40 3.93 4.18
C HIS A 42 14.84 5.26 4.66
N LEU A 43 13.56 5.55 4.37
CA LEU A 43 12.90 6.78 4.80
C LEU A 43 12.86 6.94 6.33
N THR A 44 12.65 5.84 7.07
CA THR A 44 12.73 5.85 8.53
C THR A 44 14.14 6.20 9.00
N THR A 45 15.17 5.62 8.38
CA THR A 45 16.58 5.96 8.70
C THR A 45 16.88 7.43 8.42
N GLU A 46 16.47 7.99 7.29
CA GLU A 46 16.64 9.42 6.99
C GLU A 46 15.90 10.30 8.00
N ALA A 47 14.68 9.91 8.39
CA ALA A 47 13.90 10.63 9.38
C ALA A 47 14.57 10.66 10.76
N GLU A 48 15.20 9.56 11.16
CA GLU A 48 15.89 9.43 12.46
C GLU A 48 17.27 10.11 12.45
N MET A 49 18.05 9.89 11.39
CA MET A 49 19.44 10.35 11.32
C MET A 49 19.55 11.81 10.89
N GLU A 50 18.74 12.24 9.93
CA GLU A 50 18.77 13.59 9.37
C GLU A 50 17.69 14.50 9.94
N ASN A 51 16.84 13.96 10.82
CA ASN A 51 15.65 14.65 11.36
C ASN A 51 14.69 15.11 10.24
N ASP A 52 14.66 14.38 9.11
CA ASP A 52 13.78 14.65 7.99
C ASP A 52 12.33 14.23 8.32
N ARG A 53 11.54 15.24 8.69
CA ARG A 53 10.13 15.08 9.08
C ARG A 53 9.24 14.66 7.91
N MET A 54 9.61 15.00 6.68
CA MET A 54 8.87 14.59 5.49
C MET A 54 9.13 13.12 5.19
N ALA A 55 10.38 12.67 5.31
CA ALA A 55 10.72 11.25 5.19
C ALA A 55 9.96 10.40 6.22
N GLY A 56 9.91 10.85 7.49
CA GLY A 56 9.16 10.15 8.54
C GLY A 56 7.64 10.13 8.28
N SER A 57 7.08 11.22 7.78
CA SER A 57 5.66 11.29 7.41
C SER A 57 5.33 10.36 6.23
N ALA A 58 6.23 10.29 5.24
CA ALA A 58 6.10 9.38 4.10
C ALA A 58 6.20 7.91 4.55
N ALA A 59 7.20 7.57 5.37
CA ALA A 59 7.38 6.23 5.91
C ALA A 59 6.12 5.73 6.64
N ARG A 60 5.47 6.61 7.43
CA ARG A 60 4.23 6.29 8.13
C ARG A 60 3.08 5.92 7.18
N ILE A 61 2.80 6.74 6.17
CA ILE A 61 1.71 6.48 5.22
C ILE A 61 2.01 5.23 4.38
N LEU A 62 3.26 5.06 3.95
CA LEU A 62 3.68 3.89 3.19
C LEU A 62 3.62 2.60 4.02
N SER A 63 3.80 2.69 5.35
CA SER A 63 3.63 1.54 6.25
C SER A 63 2.17 1.07 6.31
N GLU A 64 1.20 1.99 6.28
CA GLU A 64 -0.22 1.64 6.17
C GLU A 64 -0.52 0.94 4.83
N MET A 65 0.11 1.39 3.74
CA MET A 65 0.03 0.71 2.44
C MET A 65 0.62 -0.70 2.50
N ALA A 66 1.81 -0.87 3.09
CA ALA A 66 2.42 -2.18 3.23
C ALA A 66 1.54 -3.13 4.05
N LYS A 67 0.91 -2.64 5.12
CA LYS A 67 -0.03 -3.44 5.93
C LYS A 67 -1.25 -3.87 5.13
N ALA A 68 -1.88 -2.95 4.41
CA ALA A 68 -3.04 -3.27 3.58
C ALA A 68 -2.72 -4.30 2.48
N LEU A 69 -1.53 -4.23 1.88
CA LEU A 69 -1.07 -5.23 0.91
C LEU A 69 -0.85 -6.61 1.56
N ILE A 70 -0.25 -6.65 2.76
CA ILE A 70 -0.09 -7.90 3.52
C ILE A 70 -1.45 -8.53 3.81
N ASP A 71 -2.40 -7.73 4.31
CA ASP A 71 -3.75 -8.22 4.64
C ASP A 71 -4.46 -8.79 3.40
N ASP A 72 -4.28 -8.16 2.24
CA ASP A 72 -4.87 -8.61 0.98
C ASP A 72 -4.22 -9.92 0.48
N MET A 73 -2.89 -10.04 0.62
CA MET A 73 -2.16 -11.27 0.32
C MET A 73 -2.56 -12.43 1.23
N GLU A 74 -2.69 -12.19 2.54
CA GLU A 74 -3.16 -13.16 3.53
C GLU A 74 -4.58 -13.64 3.22
N ARG A 75 -5.49 -12.72 2.84
CA ARG A 75 -6.85 -13.07 2.38
C ARG A 75 -6.81 -13.95 1.13
N GLY A 76 -5.94 -13.65 0.17
CA GLY A 76 -5.74 -14.49 -1.01
C GLY A 76 -5.31 -15.92 -0.68
N MET A 77 -4.35 -16.08 0.23
CA MET A 77 -3.86 -17.39 0.68
C MET A 77 -4.92 -18.16 1.49
N GLY A 78 -5.69 -17.48 2.34
CA GLY A 78 -6.75 -18.10 3.13
C GLY A 78 -7.91 -18.65 2.28
N VAL A 79 -8.17 -18.06 1.11
CA VAL A 79 -9.21 -18.50 0.17
C VAL A 79 -8.79 -19.77 -0.61
N GLU A 80 -7.50 -19.97 -0.90
CA GLU A 80 -7.02 -21.21 -1.52
C GLU A 80 -7.11 -22.42 -0.58
N GLY A 81 -6.89 -22.23 0.74
CA GLY A 81 -7.06 -23.29 1.74
C GLY A 81 -8.50 -23.78 1.90
N ALA A 82 -9.50 -22.92 1.71
CA ALA A 82 -10.91 -23.25 1.84
C ALA A 82 -11.52 -23.91 0.59
N ARG A 83 -10.86 -23.84 -0.58
CA ARG A 83 -11.32 -24.48 -1.83
C ARG A 83 -10.89 -25.94 -1.98
N THR A 84 -10.07 -26.45 -1.06
CA THR A 84 -9.55 -27.83 -1.08
C THR A 84 -10.25 -28.75 -0.06
N LEU A 85 -11.32 -28.28 0.58
CA LEU A 85 -12.20 -29.05 1.48
C LEU A 85 -13.63 -29.04 0.95
#